data_AF-A0A4R8S3D8-F1
#
_entry.id   AF-A0A4R8S3D8-F1
#
_cell.length_a   1.000
_cell.length_b   1.000
_cell.length_c   1.000
_cell.angle_alpha   90.00
_cell.angle_beta   90.00
_cell.angle_gamma   90.00
#
_symmetry.space_group_name_H-M   'P 1'
#
loop_
_entity.id
_entity.type
_entity.pdbx_description
1 polymer ?
#
loop_
_entity_poly.entity_id
_entity_poly.type
_entity_poly.pdbx_seq_one_letter_code
_entity_poly.pdbx_strand_id
1 'polypeptide(L)'
;MRTGLCRFAAAAATLVLLSGCVETTSGQAVRGAEWSAPAPSYRESLDSNIQAQLKRNDEVRKIDPCSVINLDAAATLGPIKYMGTDRDARSCSIQYDVPELPGQEKEILKKLVPGFVSHIKFGDRLIDRFGRDDAVVSTGGSCSVFRTSGYIDPVSGTPETVKYYVSMSGTDLGVDDPRDGCDDMQRVADASGSQRQHPTLRAESRYVPHSRLMTVDPCAALDSIAQGRVFKLTKPQESLECWYEIEPGTAEVSIRHVFEEYETMPRSNPYRTVLKVRGVTTELSTSGKGPGLECTYSAYVDFEDPHAGSDPKSQTPQWVGTLLVQGTDAKPDCSSLLAVTEEAVRRYQEAK
;
A
#
# COMPACT_ATOMS: atom_id res chain seq x y z
N MET A 1 5.38 -53.64 -61.16
CA MET A 1 6.05 -53.86 -62.47
C MET A 1 6.48 -52.52 -63.03
N ARG A 2 7.70 -52.46 -63.59
CA ARG A 2 8.44 -51.35 -64.22
C ARG A 2 9.00 -50.30 -63.24
N THR A 3 10.25 -50.37 -62.74
CA THR A 3 11.61 -50.30 -63.36
C THR A 3 11.92 -49.01 -64.12
N GLY A 4 12.95 -48.27 -63.67
CA GLY A 4 13.63 -47.23 -64.43
C GLY A 4 14.77 -46.56 -63.64
N LEU A 5 15.98 -47.13 -63.70
CA LEU A 5 17.26 -46.57 -63.25
C LEU A 5 17.76 -45.43 -64.18
N CYS A 6 18.55 -44.49 -63.64
CA CYS A 6 19.84 -43.99 -64.19
C CYS A 6 20.41 -42.91 -63.23
N ARG A 7 21.53 -43.10 -62.51
CA ARG A 7 22.98 -43.18 -62.85
C ARG A 7 23.74 -41.83 -62.71
N PHE A 8 24.61 -41.81 -61.69
CA PHE A 8 25.96 -41.23 -61.52
C PHE A 8 26.38 -39.87 -62.11
N ALA A 9 26.94 -38.99 -61.26
CA ALA A 9 28.25 -38.30 -61.38
C ALA A 9 28.46 -37.39 -60.14
N ALA A 10 29.41 -37.66 -59.23
CA ALA A 10 30.85 -37.33 -59.27
C ALA A 10 31.19 -35.90 -58.79
N ALA A 11 31.79 -35.85 -57.59
CA ALA A 11 32.91 -35.02 -57.11
C ALA A 11 32.93 -33.49 -57.34
N ALA A 12 33.05 -32.73 -56.25
CA ALA A 12 34.21 -31.85 -56.01
C ALA A 12 34.20 -31.33 -54.56
N ALA A 13 35.34 -31.51 -53.90
CA ALA A 13 35.62 -31.05 -52.55
C ALA A 13 36.04 -29.58 -52.55
N THR A 14 35.56 -28.81 -51.58
CA THR A 14 36.17 -27.52 -51.19
C THR A 14 36.15 -27.41 -49.67
N LEU A 15 37.13 -28.05 -49.03
CA LEU A 15 37.47 -27.83 -47.61
C LEU A 15 38.34 -26.59 -47.53
N VAL A 16 37.74 -25.44 -47.24
CA VAL A 16 38.48 -24.21 -46.93
C VAL A 16 39.00 -24.34 -45.49
N LEU A 17 40.32 -24.50 -45.39
CA LEU A 17 41.10 -24.41 -44.16
C LEU A 17 40.95 -23.01 -43.56
N LEU A 18 40.10 -22.86 -42.54
CA LEU A 18 40.13 -21.73 -41.63
C LEU A 18 41.27 -21.96 -40.62
N SER A 19 42.50 -21.61 -41.01
CA SER A 19 43.61 -21.44 -40.06
C SER A 19 43.39 -20.14 -39.30
N GLY A 20 42.51 -20.19 -38.29
CA GLY A 20 42.43 -19.14 -37.28
C GLY A 20 43.64 -19.25 -36.36
N CYS A 21 44.46 -18.21 -36.31
CA CYS A 21 45.48 -18.04 -35.28
C CYS A 21 44.79 -18.07 -33.92
N VAL A 22 44.95 -19.17 -33.17
CA VAL A 22 44.62 -19.21 -31.75
C VAL A 22 45.78 -18.54 -31.03
N GLU A 23 45.68 -17.23 -30.88
CA GLU A 23 46.52 -16.47 -29.96
C GLU A 23 46.01 -16.78 -28.55
N THR A 24 46.64 -17.76 -27.87
CA THR A 24 46.40 -18.02 -26.46
C THR A 24 46.91 -16.82 -25.66
N THR A 25 46.04 -15.84 -25.46
CA THR A 25 46.23 -14.85 -24.41
C THR A 25 46.18 -15.61 -23.08
N SER A 26 47.30 -15.61 -22.37
CA SER A 26 47.35 -16.02 -20.95
C SER A 26 46.58 -14.98 -20.13
N GLY A 27 45.25 -15.01 -20.23
CA GLY A 27 44.36 -14.30 -19.34
C GLY A 27 44.43 -14.99 -17.99
N GLN A 28 45.17 -14.40 -17.06
CA GLN A 28 45.02 -14.69 -15.65
C GLN A 28 43.55 -14.40 -15.33
N ALA A 29 42.76 -15.44 -15.09
CA ALA A 29 41.38 -15.29 -14.67
C ALA A 29 41.42 -14.46 -13.38
N VAL A 30 41.14 -13.16 -13.50
CA VAL A 30 40.83 -12.31 -12.36
C VAL A 30 39.68 -13.05 -11.71
N ARG A 31 39.91 -13.59 -10.51
CA ARG A 31 38.82 -14.11 -9.68
C ARG A 31 37.78 -13.01 -9.69
N GLY A 32 36.66 -13.24 -10.38
CA GLY A 32 35.54 -12.31 -10.35
C GLY A 32 35.33 -11.97 -8.89
N ALA A 33 35.28 -10.67 -8.58
CA ALA A 33 35.13 -10.16 -7.23
C ALA A 33 34.21 -11.11 -6.47
N GLU A 34 34.74 -11.71 -5.39
CA GLU A 34 33.94 -12.55 -4.49
C GLU A 34 32.61 -11.83 -4.35
N TRP A 35 31.53 -12.46 -4.81
CA TRP A 35 30.21 -11.91 -4.60
C TRP A 35 30.09 -11.82 -3.09
N SER A 36 30.26 -10.61 -2.57
CA SER A 36 30.07 -10.30 -1.17
C SER A 36 28.77 -10.97 -0.79
N ALA A 37 28.79 -11.81 0.25
CA ALA A 37 27.56 -12.42 0.74
C ALA A 37 26.49 -11.31 0.84
N PRO A 38 25.25 -11.55 0.37
CA PRO A 38 24.19 -10.55 0.46
C PRO A 38 24.18 -9.97 1.87
N ALA A 39 24.13 -8.65 1.98
CA ALA A 39 24.06 -8.02 3.29
C ALA A 39 22.87 -8.64 4.05
N PRO A 40 23.05 -8.95 5.35
CA PRO A 40 21.98 -9.52 6.15
C PRO A 40 20.77 -8.58 6.14
N SER A 41 19.57 -9.15 6.10
CA SER A 41 18.36 -8.33 6.09
C SER A 41 18.25 -7.54 7.39
N TYR A 42 17.72 -6.33 7.34
CA TYR A 42 17.39 -5.52 8.51
C TYR A 42 16.57 -6.32 9.53
N ARG A 43 15.71 -7.25 9.07
CA ARG A 43 14.91 -8.12 9.92
C ARG A 43 15.75 -9.02 10.82
N GLU A 44 16.89 -9.50 10.35
CA GLU A 44 17.77 -10.40 11.11
C GLU A 44 18.45 -9.70 12.28
N SER A 45 18.56 -8.36 12.23
CA SER A 45 19.10 -7.54 13.32
C SER A 45 18.07 -7.19 14.41
N LEU A 46 16.79 -7.50 14.21
CA LEU A 46 15.71 -7.17 15.13
C LEU A 46 15.45 -8.30 16.14
N ASP A 47 14.86 -7.95 17.28
CA ASP A 47 14.41 -8.92 18.28
C ASP A 47 13.35 -9.88 17.70
N SER A 48 13.34 -11.13 18.18
CA SER A 48 12.42 -12.17 17.70
C SER A 48 10.94 -11.79 17.75
N ASN A 49 10.51 -11.02 18.76
CA ASN A 49 9.13 -10.53 18.86
C ASN A 49 8.80 -9.53 17.74
N ILE A 50 9.75 -8.65 17.38
CA ILE A 50 9.58 -7.70 16.28
C ILE A 50 9.57 -8.43 14.94
N GLN A 51 10.45 -9.42 14.77
CA GLN A 51 10.44 -10.27 13.57
C GLN A 51 9.08 -10.98 13.40
N ALA A 52 8.47 -11.46 14.48
CA ALA A 52 7.14 -12.05 14.46
C ALA A 52 6.05 -11.03 14.09
N GLN A 53 6.11 -9.81 14.61
CA GLN A 53 5.21 -8.71 14.21
C GLN A 53 5.33 -8.38 12.72
N LEU A 54 6.56 -8.29 12.19
CA LEU A 54 6.80 -8.03 10.77
C LEU A 54 6.30 -9.17 9.88
N LYS A 55 6.47 -10.42 10.32
CA LYS A 55 5.89 -11.59 9.63
C LYS A 55 4.36 -11.52 9.61
N ARG A 56 3.72 -11.14 10.71
CA ARG A 56 2.27 -10.91 10.75
C ARG A 56 1.86 -9.81 9.78
N ASN A 57 2.61 -8.71 9.71
CA ASN A 57 2.36 -7.63 8.76
C ASN A 57 2.41 -8.11 7.30
N ASP A 58 3.34 -9.03 6.97
CA ASP A 58 3.40 -9.67 5.64
C ASP A 58 2.14 -10.49 5.33
N GLU A 59 1.54 -11.13 6.33
CA GLU A 59 0.26 -11.85 6.19
C GLU A 59 -0.90 -10.87 6.03
N VAL A 60 -0.95 -9.81 6.84
CA VAL A 60 -2.01 -8.79 6.78
C VAL A 60 -2.02 -8.06 5.43
N ARG A 61 -0.86 -7.78 4.82
CA ARG A 61 -0.79 -7.18 3.47
C ARG A 61 -1.43 -8.04 2.37
N LYS A 62 -1.48 -9.36 2.58
CA LYS A 62 -2.09 -10.33 1.64
C LYS A 62 -3.59 -10.48 1.84
N ILE A 63 -4.16 -9.96 2.92
CA ILE A 63 -5.60 -10.01 3.20
C ILE A 63 -6.32 -8.98 2.30
N ASP A 64 -7.43 -9.40 1.69
CA ASP A 64 -8.35 -8.45 1.06
C ASP A 64 -9.15 -7.70 2.15
N PRO A 65 -8.97 -6.38 2.34
CA PRO A 65 -9.75 -5.64 3.32
C PRO A 65 -11.24 -5.58 2.97
N CYS A 66 -11.61 -5.73 1.69
CA CYS A 66 -13.01 -5.76 1.27
C CYS A 66 -13.70 -7.10 1.58
N SER A 67 -12.93 -8.14 1.91
CA SER A 67 -13.46 -9.47 2.21
C SER A 67 -13.92 -9.66 3.65
N VAL A 68 -13.63 -8.70 4.56
CA VAL A 68 -13.93 -8.84 5.99
C VAL A 68 -15.32 -8.34 6.41
N ILE A 69 -16.18 -8.01 5.43
CA ILE A 69 -17.54 -7.54 5.65
C ILE A 69 -18.58 -8.51 5.09
N ASN A 70 -19.68 -8.65 5.78
CA ASN A 70 -20.89 -9.27 5.26
C ASN A 70 -21.61 -8.26 4.35
N LEU A 71 -21.48 -8.45 3.04
CA LEU A 71 -22.05 -7.53 2.05
C LEU A 71 -23.57 -7.50 2.06
N ASP A 72 -24.23 -8.62 2.35
CA ASP A 72 -25.69 -8.67 2.43
C ASP A 72 -26.19 -7.82 3.60
N ALA A 73 -25.52 -7.91 4.76
CA ALA A 73 -25.82 -7.07 5.92
C ALA A 73 -25.58 -5.58 5.60
N ALA A 74 -24.47 -5.24 4.95
CA ALA A 74 -24.16 -3.86 4.55
C ALA A 74 -25.19 -3.31 3.55
N ALA A 75 -25.66 -4.14 2.60
CA ALA A 75 -26.67 -3.74 1.62
C ALA A 75 -28.05 -3.45 2.22
N THR A 76 -28.34 -3.92 3.45
CA THR A 76 -29.58 -3.57 4.15
C THR A 76 -29.65 -2.10 4.57
N LEU A 77 -28.51 -1.40 4.61
CA LEU A 77 -28.42 0.00 5.04
C LEU A 77 -28.75 0.99 3.92
N GLY A 78 -28.77 0.53 2.66
CA GLY A 78 -29.13 1.35 1.50
C GLY A 78 -28.50 0.82 0.21
N PRO A 79 -28.82 1.43 -0.95
CA PRO A 79 -28.20 1.06 -2.22
C PRO A 79 -26.71 1.40 -2.22
N ILE A 80 -25.86 0.40 -2.42
CA ILE A 80 -24.41 0.60 -2.54
C ILE A 80 -24.09 1.21 -3.90
N LYS A 81 -23.47 2.39 -3.88
CA LYS A 81 -22.98 3.12 -5.06
C LYS A 81 -21.56 2.72 -5.42
N TYR A 82 -20.68 2.60 -4.42
CA TYR A 82 -19.28 2.23 -4.58
C TYR A 82 -18.86 1.23 -3.52
N MET A 83 -17.96 0.33 -3.89
CA MET A 83 -17.22 -0.52 -2.96
C MET A 83 -15.78 -0.64 -3.44
N GLY A 84 -14.78 -0.49 -2.59
CA GLY A 84 -13.38 -0.67 -3.00
C GLY A 84 -12.41 -0.08 -2.01
N THR A 85 -11.15 0.07 -2.39
CA THR A 85 -10.18 0.80 -1.55
C THR A 85 -10.57 2.28 -1.44
N ASP A 86 -9.97 2.96 -0.46
CA ASP A 86 -9.82 4.41 -0.45
C ASP A 86 -8.32 4.74 -0.44
N ARG A 87 -7.93 5.97 -0.11
CA ARG A 87 -6.52 6.39 0.04
C ARG A 87 -5.72 5.49 1.00
N ASP A 88 -6.39 4.97 2.04
CA ASP A 88 -5.79 4.01 2.95
C ASP A 88 -5.97 2.58 2.43
N ALA A 89 -4.90 2.06 1.85
CA ALA A 89 -4.82 0.73 1.28
C ALA A 89 -5.05 -0.41 2.30
N ARG A 90 -5.08 -0.14 3.62
CA ARG A 90 -5.43 -1.16 4.64
C ARG A 90 -6.93 -1.37 4.79
N SER A 91 -7.72 -0.50 4.19
CA SER A 91 -9.16 -0.45 4.40
C SER A 91 -9.93 -0.55 3.09
N CYS A 92 -11.15 -1.02 3.21
CA CYS A 92 -12.16 -0.96 2.18
C CYS A 92 -13.23 0.05 2.60
N SER A 93 -13.88 0.63 1.61
CA SER A 93 -14.93 1.62 1.77
C SER A 93 -16.15 1.21 0.96
N ILE A 94 -17.33 1.47 1.52
CA ILE A 94 -18.62 1.41 0.84
C ILE A 94 -19.21 2.81 0.87
N GLN A 95 -19.60 3.33 -0.29
CA GLN A 95 -20.40 4.56 -0.37
C GLN A 95 -21.83 4.20 -0.77
N TYR A 96 -22.78 4.83 -0.12
CA TYR A 96 -24.20 4.63 -0.37
C TYR A 96 -24.77 5.72 -1.26
N ASP A 97 -25.79 5.36 -2.04
CA ASP A 97 -26.59 6.32 -2.78
C ASP A 97 -27.55 7.02 -1.80
N VAL A 98 -27.18 8.23 -1.38
CA VAL A 98 -27.96 9.04 -0.45
C VAL A 98 -28.68 10.16 -1.22
N PRO A 99 -29.99 10.36 -1.02
CA PRO A 99 -30.71 11.45 -1.65
C PRO A 99 -30.11 12.82 -1.33
N GLU A 100 -30.07 13.70 -2.33
CA GLU A 100 -29.67 15.10 -2.19
C GLU A 100 -30.86 15.94 -1.66
N LEU A 101 -30.60 17.03 -0.92
CA LEU A 101 -31.67 17.98 -0.58
C LEU A 101 -32.18 18.70 -1.86
N PRO A 102 -33.49 18.98 -1.96
CA PRO A 102 -34.07 19.63 -3.12
C PRO A 102 -33.57 21.07 -3.30
N GLY A 103 -33.61 21.59 -4.55
CA GLY A 103 -33.28 22.99 -4.86
C GLY A 103 -31.78 23.31 -4.92
N GLN A 104 -30.94 22.29 -5.10
CA GLN A 104 -29.47 22.40 -5.13
C GLN A 104 -28.90 22.22 -6.54
N GLU A 105 -29.67 22.50 -7.60
CA GLU A 105 -29.26 22.25 -8.98
C GLU A 105 -28.04 23.07 -9.41
N LYS A 106 -27.73 24.16 -8.70
CA LYS A 106 -26.60 25.06 -8.97
C LYS A 106 -25.44 24.91 -7.99
N GLU A 107 -25.57 24.08 -6.95
CA GLU A 107 -24.55 23.90 -5.94
C GLU A 107 -23.45 22.96 -6.43
N ILE A 108 -22.19 23.35 -6.25
CA ILE A 108 -21.03 22.51 -6.61
C ILE A 108 -20.91 21.34 -5.63
N LEU A 109 -21.17 21.61 -4.34
CA LEU A 109 -21.18 20.62 -3.28
C LEU A 109 -22.61 20.47 -2.76
N LYS A 110 -23.30 19.47 -3.30
CA LYS A 110 -24.68 19.22 -2.94
C LYS A 110 -24.76 18.57 -1.55
N LYS A 111 -25.65 19.11 -0.73
CA LYS A 111 -25.98 18.62 0.61
C LYS A 111 -26.88 17.41 0.52
N LEU A 112 -26.65 16.45 1.41
CA LEU A 112 -27.40 15.21 1.48
C LEU A 112 -28.55 15.31 2.48
N VAL A 113 -29.63 14.57 2.25
CA VAL A 113 -30.71 14.42 3.24
C VAL A 113 -30.12 13.80 4.52
N PRO A 114 -30.28 14.42 5.71
CA PRO A 114 -29.68 13.90 6.94
C PRO A 114 -30.21 12.54 7.40
N GLY A 115 -29.37 11.80 8.14
CA GLY A 115 -29.77 10.61 8.90
C GLY A 115 -29.68 9.27 8.17
N PHE A 116 -29.21 9.26 6.92
CA PHE A 116 -28.91 8.05 6.16
C PHE A 116 -27.46 7.63 6.36
N VAL A 117 -27.18 6.33 6.22
CA VAL A 117 -25.79 5.87 6.14
C VAL A 117 -25.21 6.39 4.83
N SER A 118 -24.15 7.19 4.91
CA SER A 118 -23.49 7.74 3.71
C SER A 118 -22.26 6.93 3.31
N HIS A 119 -21.53 6.45 4.31
CA HIS A 119 -20.24 5.80 4.11
C HIS A 119 -19.94 4.79 5.19
N ILE A 120 -19.36 3.65 4.81
CA ILE A 120 -18.75 2.69 5.73
C ILE A 120 -17.29 2.48 5.34
N LYS A 121 -16.39 2.49 6.32
CA LYS A 121 -14.97 2.14 6.17
C LYS A 121 -14.63 0.96 7.07
N PHE A 122 -13.97 -0.06 6.56
CA PHE A 122 -13.70 -1.29 7.30
C PHE A 122 -12.40 -1.98 6.83
N GLY A 123 -11.99 -3.06 7.49
CA GLY A 123 -10.84 -3.85 7.07
C GLY A 123 -9.52 -3.49 7.73
N ASP A 124 -9.43 -2.30 8.32
CA ASP A 124 -8.25 -1.85 9.04
C ASP A 124 -7.99 -2.73 10.28
N ARG A 125 -6.79 -3.31 10.33
CA ARG A 125 -6.35 -4.26 11.36
C ARG A 125 -5.28 -3.60 12.21
N LEU A 126 -5.62 -3.32 13.47
CA LEU A 126 -4.78 -2.56 14.39
C LEU A 126 -4.58 -3.33 15.69
N ILE A 127 -3.36 -3.31 16.22
CA ILE A 127 -3.10 -3.73 17.59
C ILE A 127 -3.81 -2.75 18.53
N ASP A 128 -4.63 -3.27 19.44
CA ASP A 128 -5.52 -2.45 20.25
C ASP A 128 -4.84 -1.85 21.48
N ARG A 129 -3.93 -0.90 21.23
CA ARG A 129 -3.09 -0.28 22.27
C ARG A 129 -3.88 0.48 23.35
N PHE A 130 -5.17 0.71 23.13
CA PHE A 130 -6.04 1.44 24.05
C PHE A 130 -6.93 0.51 24.89
N GLY A 131 -6.82 -0.81 24.73
CA GLY A 131 -7.63 -1.77 25.49
C GLY A 131 -9.14 -1.56 25.29
N ARG A 132 -9.55 -1.28 24.06
CA ARG A 132 -10.94 -1.18 23.63
C ARG A 132 -11.60 -2.56 23.53
N ASP A 133 -10.82 -3.60 23.25
CA ASP A 133 -11.30 -4.94 22.94
C ASP A 133 -12.43 -4.89 21.89
N ASP A 134 -13.52 -5.62 22.13
CA ASP A 134 -14.77 -5.45 21.39
C ASP A 134 -15.51 -4.21 21.92
N ALA A 135 -15.37 -3.08 21.22
CA ALA A 135 -15.97 -1.80 21.60
C ALA A 135 -16.90 -1.23 20.53
N VAL A 136 -17.78 -0.33 20.97
CA VAL A 136 -18.59 0.57 20.13
C VAL A 136 -18.36 1.99 20.62
N VAL A 137 -17.96 2.89 19.72
CA VAL A 137 -17.60 4.28 20.03
C VAL A 137 -18.38 5.22 19.11
N SER A 138 -19.32 5.97 19.70
CA SER A 138 -20.07 7.02 19.00
C SER A 138 -19.32 8.34 19.03
N THR A 139 -19.32 9.08 17.92
CA THR A 139 -18.70 10.40 17.80
C THR A 139 -19.63 11.48 17.24
N GLY A 140 -20.96 11.28 17.34
CA GLY A 140 -21.96 12.20 16.80
C GLY A 140 -21.97 12.21 15.28
N GLY A 141 -23.03 11.70 14.66
CA GLY A 141 -23.08 11.57 13.20
C GLY A 141 -22.18 10.47 12.61
N SER A 142 -21.47 9.72 13.46
CA SER A 142 -20.63 8.60 13.05
C SER A 142 -20.36 7.65 14.22
N CYS A 143 -19.99 6.42 13.91
CA CYS A 143 -19.69 5.40 14.90
C CYS A 143 -18.54 4.49 14.45
N SER A 144 -17.70 4.07 15.40
CA SER A 144 -16.68 3.03 15.20
C SER A 144 -17.00 1.80 16.03
N VAL A 145 -16.98 0.63 15.40
CA VAL A 145 -17.13 -0.68 16.03
C VAL A 145 -15.81 -1.44 15.87
N PHE A 146 -15.27 -1.93 16.98
CA PHE A 146 -14.04 -2.73 17.01
C PHE A 146 -14.41 -4.16 17.33
N ARG A 147 -13.82 -5.11 16.60
CA ARG A 147 -13.97 -6.54 16.87
C ARG A 147 -12.62 -7.23 16.81
N THR A 148 -12.32 -8.06 17.78
CA THR A 148 -11.10 -8.86 17.79
C THR A 148 -10.98 -9.72 16.53
N SER A 149 -9.76 -9.81 16.00
CA SER A 149 -9.46 -10.65 14.83
C SER A 149 -9.05 -12.08 15.20
N GLY A 150 -8.75 -12.32 16.48
CA GLY A 150 -8.21 -13.59 16.98
C GLY A 150 -6.68 -13.65 17.03
N TYR A 151 -5.97 -12.63 16.51
CA TYR A 151 -4.51 -12.52 16.65
C TYR A 151 -4.15 -11.73 17.92
N ILE A 152 -3.07 -12.15 18.59
CA ILE A 152 -2.47 -11.45 19.74
C ILE A 152 -1.05 -11.07 19.36
N ASP A 153 -0.71 -9.79 19.50
CA ASP A 153 0.62 -9.29 19.21
C ASP A 153 1.64 -9.82 20.22
N PRO A 154 2.74 -10.47 19.77
CA PRO A 154 3.71 -11.08 20.68
C PRO A 154 4.58 -10.05 21.41
N VAL A 155 4.69 -8.81 20.91
CA VAL A 155 5.49 -7.76 21.54
C VAL A 155 4.75 -7.17 22.74
N SER A 156 3.46 -6.86 22.57
CA SER A 156 2.64 -6.16 23.56
C SER A 156 1.69 -7.05 24.35
N GLY A 157 1.42 -8.28 23.87
CA GLY A 157 0.39 -9.15 24.41
C GLY A 157 -1.04 -8.64 24.14
N THR A 158 -1.18 -7.63 23.29
CA THR A 158 -2.45 -6.95 23.01
C THR A 158 -3.15 -7.57 21.80
N PRO A 159 -4.49 -7.73 21.81
CA PRO A 159 -5.22 -8.27 20.67
C PRO A 159 -5.17 -7.33 19.45
N GLU A 160 -5.18 -7.92 18.26
CA GLU A 160 -5.49 -7.21 17.01
C GLU A 160 -7.02 -7.09 16.87
N THR A 161 -7.47 -5.90 16.51
CA THR A 161 -8.88 -5.59 16.24
C THR A 161 -9.06 -5.21 14.78
N VAL A 162 -10.24 -5.53 14.23
CA VAL A 162 -10.72 -5.03 12.96
C VAL A 162 -11.68 -3.89 13.25
N LYS A 163 -11.39 -2.71 12.66
CA LYS A 163 -12.24 -1.52 12.78
C LYS A 163 -13.29 -1.52 11.68
N TYR A 164 -14.53 -1.22 12.08
CA TYR A 164 -15.65 -0.90 11.21
C TYR A 164 -16.12 0.51 11.58
N TYR A 165 -16.26 1.40 10.62
CA TYR A 165 -16.64 2.79 10.82
C TYR A 165 -17.82 3.13 9.92
N VAL A 166 -18.82 3.80 10.46
CA VAL A 166 -19.95 4.34 9.71
C VAL A 166 -20.00 5.85 9.88
N SER A 167 -20.35 6.55 8.81
CA SER A 167 -20.69 7.97 8.82
C SER A 167 -22.09 8.17 8.29
N MET A 168 -22.80 9.11 8.91
CA MET A 168 -24.16 9.48 8.56
C MET A 168 -24.17 10.73 7.67
N SER A 169 -25.17 10.85 6.81
CA SER A 169 -25.36 12.01 5.95
C SER A 169 -25.86 13.23 6.74
N GLY A 170 -25.54 14.44 6.22
CA GLY A 170 -26.10 15.71 6.68
C GLY A 170 -25.57 16.20 8.04
N THR A 171 -24.46 15.65 8.52
CA THR A 171 -23.79 16.06 9.77
C THR A 171 -23.18 17.46 9.68
N ASP A 172 -22.90 17.92 8.46
CA ASP A 172 -22.43 19.26 8.12
C ASP A 172 -23.53 20.33 8.19
N LEU A 173 -24.79 19.93 8.35
CA LEU A 173 -25.94 20.85 8.39
C LEU A 173 -26.22 21.42 9.78
N GLY A 174 -25.38 21.13 10.77
CA GLY A 174 -25.56 21.61 12.14
C GLY A 174 -26.83 21.05 12.79
N VAL A 175 -27.19 19.81 12.47
CA VAL A 175 -28.31 19.11 13.10
C VAL A 175 -28.00 18.91 14.58
N ASP A 176 -28.93 19.29 15.46
CA ASP A 176 -28.83 19.00 16.89
C ASP A 176 -28.94 17.48 17.11
N ASP A 177 -27.91 16.90 17.74
CA ASP A 177 -27.78 15.46 18.03
C ASP A 177 -27.95 14.54 16.79
N PRO A 178 -27.01 14.57 15.84
CA PRO A 178 -27.11 13.74 14.64
C PRO A 178 -26.99 12.26 15.00
N ARG A 179 -27.93 11.45 14.49
CA ARG A 179 -27.89 9.98 14.54
C ARG A 179 -26.47 9.49 14.23
N ASP A 180 -25.93 8.59 15.04
CA ASP A 180 -24.54 8.15 14.93
C ASP A 180 -24.33 6.89 14.07
N GLY A 181 -25.39 6.11 13.85
CA GLY A 181 -25.33 4.85 13.09
C GLY A 181 -24.74 3.67 13.86
N CYS A 182 -24.58 3.75 15.19
CA CYS A 182 -23.94 2.67 15.95
C CYS A 182 -24.67 1.33 15.84
N ASP A 183 -26.00 1.32 15.95
CA ASP A 183 -26.80 0.09 15.82
C ASP A 183 -26.66 -0.55 14.43
N ASP A 184 -26.57 0.28 13.38
CA ASP A 184 -26.39 -0.18 12.00
C ASP A 184 -25.02 -0.86 11.84
N MET A 185 -23.97 -0.17 12.27
CA MET A 185 -22.59 -0.65 12.12
C MET A 185 -22.33 -1.87 12.99
N GLN A 186 -22.89 -1.91 14.20
CA GLN A 186 -22.77 -3.06 15.09
C GLN A 186 -23.38 -4.31 14.45
N ARG A 187 -24.60 -4.20 13.91
CA ARG A 187 -25.26 -5.31 13.21
C ARG A 187 -24.41 -5.84 12.06
N VAL A 188 -23.84 -4.94 11.25
CA VAL A 188 -22.97 -5.33 10.14
C VAL A 188 -21.68 -5.98 10.63
N ALA A 189 -21.00 -5.40 11.64
CA ALA A 189 -19.75 -5.94 12.18
C ALA A 189 -19.95 -7.32 12.82
N ASP A 190 -21.08 -7.54 13.50
CA ASP A 190 -21.44 -8.82 14.11
C ASP A 190 -21.78 -9.87 13.05
N ALA A 191 -22.55 -9.49 12.01
CA ALA A 191 -22.84 -10.35 10.86
C ALA A 191 -21.59 -10.71 10.03
N SER A 192 -20.50 -9.96 10.17
CA SER A 192 -19.22 -10.15 9.49
C SER A 192 -18.25 -11.08 10.22
N GLY A 193 -18.68 -11.73 11.31
CA GLY A 193 -17.80 -12.56 12.15
C GLY A 193 -17.02 -13.63 11.38
N SER A 194 -17.68 -14.37 10.48
CA SER A 194 -17.02 -15.41 9.69
C SER A 194 -15.99 -14.82 8.71
N GLN A 195 -16.36 -13.74 8.02
CA GLN A 195 -15.52 -13.03 7.06
C GLN A 195 -14.27 -12.43 7.74
N ARG A 196 -14.42 -11.92 8.96
CA ARG A 196 -13.31 -11.38 9.76
C ARG A 196 -12.26 -12.44 10.11
N GLN A 197 -12.73 -13.65 10.45
CA GLN A 197 -11.89 -14.79 10.83
C GLN A 197 -11.25 -15.48 9.62
N HIS A 198 -11.95 -15.47 8.48
CA HIS A 198 -11.52 -16.16 7.25
C HIS A 198 -11.55 -15.21 6.04
N PRO A 199 -10.75 -14.13 6.05
CA PRO A 199 -10.67 -13.24 4.91
C PRO A 199 -10.11 -13.95 3.68
N THR A 200 -10.50 -13.49 2.50
CA THR A 200 -9.91 -13.95 1.24
C THR A 200 -8.58 -13.25 0.96
N LEU A 201 -7.83 -13.77 0.00
CA LEU A 201 -6.58 -13.16 -0.44
C LEU A 201 -6.86 -11.91 -1.28
N ARG A 202 -6.03 -10.89 -1.09
CA ARG A 202 -6.03 -9.64 -1.87
C ARG A 202 -5.88 -9.90 -3.36
N ALA A 203 -5.04 -10.87 -3.74
CA ALA A 203 -4.83 -11.25 -5.14
C ALA A 203 -6.11 -11.81 -5.82
N GLU A 204 -7.09 -12.25 -5.04
CA GLU A 204 -8.38 -12.76 -5.51
C GLU A 204 -9.49 -11.71 -5.42
N SER A 205 -9.19 -10.53 -4.88
CA SER A 205 -10.20 -9.49 -4.68
C SER A 205 -10.69 -8.95 -6.01
N ARG A 206 -12.01 -8.74 -6.07
CA ARG A 206 -12.64 -8.01 -7.19
C ARG A 206 -12.82 -6.53 -6.89
N TYR A 207 -12.66 -6.10 -5.64
CA TYR A 207 -13.03 -4.76 -5.17
C TYR A 207 -11.83 -3.82 -5.01
N VAL A 208 -10.66 -4.34 -4.66
CA VAL A 208 -9.45 -3.51 -4.48
C VAL A 208 -8.55 -3.54 -5.72
N PRO A 209 -7.79 -2.47 -5.99
CA PRO A 209 -6.79 -2.46 -7.05
C PRO A 209 -5.67 -3.47 -6.78
N HIS A 210 -5.21 -4.14 -7.84
CA HIS A 210 -4.08 -5.07 -7.79
C HIS A 210 -2.78 -4.33 -8.05
N SER A 211 -2.21 -3.73 -7.00
CA SER A 211 -0.89 -3.09 -7.06
C SER A 211 0.19 -3.96 -6.42
N ARG A 212 1.37 -4.02 -7.06
CA ARG A 212 2.57 -4.64 -6.50
C ARG A 212 3.05 -3.95 -5.23
N LEU A 213 2.66 -2.70 -5.01
CA LEU A 213 2.99 -1.96 -3.78
C LEU A 213 2.57 -2.72 -2.51
N MET A 214 1.53 -3.55 -2.61
CA MET A 214 1.01 -4.34 -1.50
C MET A 214 1.86 -5.57 -1.17
N THR A 215 2.81 -5.97 -2.03
CA THR A 215 3.75 -7.08 -1.75
C THR A 215 5.08 -6.59 -1.18
N VAL A 216 5.34 -5.28 -1.27
CA VAL A 216 6.57 -4.65 -0.80
C VAL A 216 6.49 -4.44 0.71
N ASP A 217 7.58 -4.77 1.41
CA ASP A 217 7.78 -4.41 2.81
C ASP A 217 8.25 -2.94 2.90
N PRO A 218 7.49 -2.04 3.55
CA PRO A 218 7.84 -0.62 3.66
C PRO A 218 9.16 -0.40 4.40
N CYS A 219 9.60 -1.34 5.24
CA CYS A 219 10.87 -1.25 5.96
C CYS A 219 12.06 -1.84 5.19
N ALA A 220 11.86 -2.51 4.04
CA ALA A 220 12.95 -3.16 3.31
C ALA A 220 14.04 -2.20 2.81
N ALA A 221 13.78 -0.90 2.77
CA ALA A 221 14.80 0.11 2.48
C ALA A 221 15.94 0.10 3.52
N LEU A 222 15.66 -0.30 4.77
CA LEU A 222 16.62 -0.36 5.88
C LEU A 222 17.82 -1.29 5.61
N ASP A 223 17.63 -2.36 4.84
CA ASP A 223 18.74 -3.24 4.40
C ASP A 223 19.90 -2.45 3.76
N SER A 224 19.58 -1.35 3.06
CA SER A 224 20.54 -0.52 2.33
C SER A 224 20.90 0.74 3.13
N ILE A 225 19.88 1.49 3.58
CA ILE A 225 20.12 2.80 4.23
C ILE A 225 20.71 2.71 5.63
N ALA A 226 20.53 1.57 6.32
CA ALA A 226 21.07 1.33 7.66
C ALA A 226 22.35 0.49 7.63
N GLN A 227 22.92 0.21 6.45
CA GLN A 227 24.11 -0.63 6.36
C GLN A 227 25.29 0.00 7.14
N GLY A 228 25.80 -0.74 8.13
CA GLY A 228 26.87 -0.27 9.00
C GLY A 228 26.47 0.79 10.03
N ARG A 229 25.17 1.07 10.18
CA ARG A 229 24.62 2.05 11.13
C ARG A 229 23.65 1.37 12.09
N VAL A 230 23.55 1.91 13.30
CA VAL A 230 22.51 1.48 14.24
C VAL A 230 21.20 2.12 13.82
N PHE A 231 20.12 1.36 13.75
CA PHE A 231 18.77 1.90 13.53
C PHE A 231 17.83 1.40 14.62
N LYS A 232 16.70 2.10 14.76
CA LYS A 232 15.63 1.71 15.69
C LYS A 232 14.29 1.89 15.01
N LEU A 233 13.42 0.90 15.15
CA LEU A 233 12.00 1.03 14.84
C LEU A 233 11.31 1.77 16.00
N THR A 234 10.77 2.95 15.72
CA THR A 234 10.32 3.90 16.75
C THR A 234 8.88 3.67 17.20
N LYS A 235 8.06 3.07 16.35
CA LYS A 235 6.67 2.67 16.62
C LYS A 235 6.50 1.18 16.37
N PRO A 236 5.49 0.51 16.93
CA PRO A 236 5.10 -0.80 16.43
C PRO A 236 4.68 -0.66 14.97
N GLN A 237 5.23 -1.53 14.13
CA GLN A 237 5.14 -1.38 12.68
C GLN A 237 3.76 -1.83 12.21
N GLU A 238 3.15 -1.06 11.31
CA GLU A 238 1.87 -1.41 10.70
C GLU A 238 2.11 -2.07 9.33
N SER A 239 1.09 -2.72 8.78
CA SER A 239 1.28 -3.56 7.60
C SER A 239 1.79 -2.82 6.37
N LEU A 240 1.47 -1.53 6.22
CA LEU A 240 1.82 -0.68 5.09
C LEU A 240 2.62 0.56 5.49
N GLU A 241 3.26 0.53 6.66
CA GLU A 241 4.00 1.68 7.18
C GLU A 241 5.23 1.24 7.97
N CYS A 242 6.33 1.95 7.73
CA CYS A 242 7.57 1.83 8.48
C CYS A 242 7.86 3.13 9.21
N TRP A 243 8.19 3.08 10.50
CA TRP A 243 8.70 4.22 11.27
C TRP A 243 10.04 3.87 11.91
N TYR A 244 11.06 4.69 11.68
CA TYR A 244 12.41 4.42 12.17
C TYR A 244 13.24 5.68 12.42
N GLU A 245 14.31 5.51 13.19
CA GLU A 245 15.43 6.44 13.35
C GLU A 245 16.70 5.74 12.87
N ILE A 246 17.59 6.48 12.20
CA ILE A 246 18.97 6.01 11.95
C ILE A 246 19.89 6.75 12.90
N GLU A 247 20.54 6.00 13.78
CA GLU A 247 21.21 6.47 15.00
C GLU A 247 20.19 6.97 16.05
N PRO A 248 20.17 6.40 17.26
CA PRO A 248 19.22 6.82 18.28
C PRO A 248 19.30 8.33 18.57
N GLY A 249 18.15 9.02 18.52
CA GLY A 249 18.06 10.45 18.80
C GLY A 249 18.15 11.37 17.57
N THR A 250 18.18 10.80 16.36
CA THR A 250 17.96 11.57 15.13
C THR A 250 16.47 11.82 14.87
N ALA A 251 16.17 12.57 13.81
CA ALA A 251 14.79 12.69 13.33
C ALA A 251 14.19 11.33 12.93
N GLU A 252 12.93 11.13 13.26
CA GLU A 252 12.13 10.00 12.83
C GLU A 252 11.81 10.14 11.32
N VAL A 253 11.90 9.02 10.60
CA VAL A 253 11.53 8.89 9.19
C VAL A 253 10.43 7.86 9.07
N SER A 254 9.48 8.10 8.17
CA SER A 254 8.44 7.15 7.82
C SER A 254 8.41 6.84 6.33
N ILE A 255 8.05 5.59 6.02
CA ILE A 255 7.76 5.12 4.66
C ILE A 255 6.36 4.51 4.72
N ARG A 256 5.42 5.06 3.96
CA ARG A 256 4.02 4.62 3.91
C ARG A 256 3.62 4.24 2.51
N HIS A 257 2.88 3.14 2.39
CA HIS A 257 2.27 2.73 1.14
C HIS A 257 0.81 3.16 1.16
N VAL A 258 0.43 4.04 0.23
CA VAL A 258 -0.94 4.55 0.11
C VAL A 258 -1.43 4.44 -1.32
N PHE A 259 -2.72 4.66 -1.50
CA PHE A 259 -3.28 4.94 -2.82
C PHE A 259 -3.64 6.41 -2.91
N GLU A 260 -3.43 6.98 -4.09
CA GLU A 260 -3.91 8.30 -4.41
C GLU A 260 -4.83 8.24 -5.63
N GLU A 261 -5.86 9.07 -5.65
CA GLU A 261 -6.85 9.07 -6.73
C GLU A 261 -6.23 9.64 -8.01
N TYR A 262 -6.29 8.88 -9.11
CA TYR A 262 -5.62 9.20 -10.37
C TYR A 262 -6.04 10.56 -10.95
N GLU A 263 -7.29 10.97 -10.76
CA GLU A 263 -7.81 12.26 -11.24
C GLU A 263 -7.21 13.46 -10.49
N THR A 264 -6.75 13.25 -9.25
CA THR A 264 -6.17 14.31 -8.41
C THR A 264 -4.65 14.47 -8.60
N MET A 265 -4.04 13.62 -9.42
CA MET A 265 -2.59 13.57 -9.60
C MET A 265 -2.03 14.80 -10.32
N PRO A 266 -0.81 15.23 -9.96
CA PRO A 266 -0.18 16.41 -10.54
C PRO A 266 0.21 16.14 -12.00
N ARG A 267 -0.66 16.45 -12.95
CA ARG A 267 -0.36 16.30 -14.39
C ARG A 267 0.49 17.45 -14.95
N SER A 268 0.43 18.62 -14.31
CA SER A 268 1.26 19.80 -14.61
C SER A 268 0.93 20.94 -13.65
N ASN A 269 1.29 20.82 -12.36
CA ASN A 269 1.07 21.90 -11.41
C ASN A 269 2.38 22.70 -11.25
N PRO A 270 2.46 23.98 -11.70
CA PRO A 270 3.68 24.78 -11.60
C PRO A 270 4.07 25.11 -10.16
N TYR A 271 3.17 24.89 -9.20
CA TYR A 271 3.40 25.12 -7.76
C TYR A 271 3.95 23.89 -7.03
N ARG A 272 4.16 22.76 -7.74
CA ARG A 272 4.67 21.53 -7.15
C ARG A 272 6.07 21.23 -7.68
N THR A 273 6.98 20.87 -6.78
CA THR A 273 8.31 20.40 -7.16
C THR A 273 8.20 18.94 -7.58
N VAL A 274 8.07 18.70 -8.89
CA VAL A 274 8.01 17.35 -9.47
C VAL A 274 9.38 16.99 -10.03
N LEU A 275 9.90 15.83 -9.63
CA LEU A 275 11.15 15.25 -10.12
C LEU A 275 10.97 13.79 -10.50
N LYS A 276 12.02 13.19 -11.09
CA LYS A 276 12.06 11.77 -11.44
C LYS A 276 13.03 11.04 -10.51
N VAL A 277 12.50 10.19 -9.64
CA VAL A 277 13.29 9.31 -8.78
C VAL A 277 13.32 7.94 -9.42
N ARG A 278 14.48 7.51 -9.93
CA ARG A 278 14.63 6.24 -10.68
C ARG A 278 13.57 6.05 -11.78
N GLY A 279 13.21 7.13 -12.48
CA GLY A 279 12.20 7.15 -13.54
C GLY A 279 10.75 7.34 -13.06
N VAL A 280 10.47 7.22 -11.77
CA VAL A 280 9.13 7.40 -11.18
C VAL A 280 8.83 8.89 -10.94
N THR A 281 7.64 9.34 -11.35
CA THR A 281 7.15 10.69 -11.03
C THR A 281 7.05 10.85 -9.52
N THR A 282 7.77 11.82 -8.97
CA THR A 282 7.84 12.05 -7.53
C THR A 282 7.61 13.52 -7.22
N GLU A 283 6.65 13.81 -6.34
CA GLU A 283 6.41 15.14 -5.81
C GLU A 283 7.20 15.33 -4.50
N LEU A 284 7.88 16.46 -4.37
CA LEU A 284 8.43 16.94 -3.10
C LEU A 284 7.54 18.06 -2.56
N SER A 285 7.06 17.88 -1.33
CA SER A 285 6.43 18.93 -0.54
C SER A 285 7.24 19.18 0.73
N THR A 286 7.27 20.44 1.16
CA THR A 286 8.01 20.85 2.37
C THR A 286 7.14 21.72 3.27
N SER A 287 7.25 21.51 4.58
CA SER A 287 6.59 22.28 5.62
C SER A 287 7.62 22.81 6.61
N GLY A 288 7.52 24.10 6.97
CA GLY A 288 8.48 24.78 7.84
C GLY A 288 9.60 25.51 7.10
N LYS A 289 10.64 25.94 7.86
CA LYS A 289 11.81 26.67 7.34
C LYS A 289 13.05 26.35 8.19
N GLY A 290 14.23 26.36 7.55
CA GLY A 290 15.52 26.19 8.23
C GLY A 290 15.84 24.74 8.61
N PRO A 291 16.85 24.50 9.47
CA PRO A 291 17.09 23.18 10.06
C PRO A 291 15.85 22.72 10.80
N GLY A 292 15.39 21.49 10.56
CA GLY A 292 14.09 21.04 11.05
C GLY A 292 12.96 21.13 10.02
N LEU A 293 13.29 21.38 8.74
CA LEU A 293 12.36 21.32 7.62
C LEU A 293 11.75 19.92 7.53
N GLU A 294 10.43 19.84 7.53
CA GLU A 294 9.71 18.61 7.25
C GLU A 294 9.59 18.46 5.74
N CYS A 295 9.96 17.28 5.26
CA CYS A 295 10.04 16.95 3.85
C CYS A 295 9.18 15.71 3.61
N THR A 296 8.36 15.74 2.56
CA THR A 296 7.57 14.59 2.12
C THR A 296 7.78 14.36 0.63
N TYR A 297 8.29 13.18 0.29
CA TYR A 297 8.36 12.69 -1.09
C TYR A 297 7.19 11.74 -1.36
N SER A 298 6.41 12.03 -2.39
CA SER A 298 5.32 11.19 -2.87
C SER A 298 5.69 10.60 -4.23
N ALA A 299 6.18 9.36 -4.25
CA ALA A 299 6.57 8.66 -5.47
C ALA A 299 5.42 7.80 -6.01
N TYR A 300 4.90 8.16 -7.18
CA TYR A 300 3.73 7.57 -7.82
C TYR A 300 4.11 6.36 -8.68
N VAL A 301 4.25 5.20 -8.03
CA VAL A 301 4.86 4.01 -8.64
C VAL A 301 3.99 3.31 -9.69
N ASP A 302 2.68 3.52 -9.66
CA ASP A 302 1.71 2.97 -10.63
C ASP A 302 1.09 4.06 -11.52
N PHE A 303 1.76 5.21 -11.66
CA PHE A 303 1.16 6.39 -12.31
C PHE A 303 0.79 6.17 -13.79
N GLU A 304 1.58 5.37 -14.50
CA GLU A 304 1.38 5.07 -15.93
C GLU A 304 0.33 3.96 -16.17
N ASP A 305 -0.01 3.20 -15.12
CA ASP A 305 -1.00 2.11 -15.16
C ASP A 305 -1.89 2.17 -13.90
N PRO A 306 -2.77 3.19 -13.78
CA PRO A 306 -3.62 3.35 -12.61
C PRO A 306 -4.60 2.18 -12.49
N HIS A 307 -4.77 1.68 -11.26
CA HIS A 307 -5.50 0.45 -10.98
C HIS A 307 -6.90 0.72 -10.43
N ALA A 308 -7.84 -0.20 -10.66
CA ALA A 308 -9.17 -0.18 -10.06
C ALA A 308 -9.61 -1.61 -9.70
N GLY A 309 -10.73 -1.73 -8.99
CA GLY A 309 -11.37 -3.04 -8.83
C GLY A 309 -12.05 -3.49 -10.12
N SER A 310 -12.18 -4.81 -10.29
CA SER A 310 -12.86 -5.42 -11.43
C SER A 310 -14.39 -5.46 -11.30
N ASP A 311 -14.91 -5.36 -10.07
CA ASP A 311 -16.35 -5.30 -9.82
C ASP A 311 -16.94 -4.00 -10.40
N PRO A 312 -18.14 -4.02 -11.02
CA PRO A 312 -18.75 -2.84 -11.62
C PRO A 312 -18.86 -1.63 -10.67
N LYS A 313 -18.98 -1.86 -9.35
CA LYS A 313 -19.05 -0.80 -8.33
C LYS A 313 -17.68 -0.36 -7.81
N SER A 314 -16.60 -0.86 -8.40
CA SER A 314 -15.21 -0.61 -8.00
C SER A 314 -14.34 -0.09 -9.13
N GLN A 315 -14.91 0.08 -10.34
CA GLN A 315 -14.16 0.52 -11.53
C GLN A 315 -13.76 2.00 -11.45
N THR A 316 -14.47 2.79 -10.66
CA THR A 316 -14.15 4.19 -10.40
C THR A 316 -14.29 4.52 -8.91
N PRO A 317 -13.38 5.32 -8.33
CA PRO A 317 -12.22 5.95 -8.99
C PRO A 317 -11.08 4.96 -9.30
N GLN A 318 -10.14 5.39 -10.14
CA GLN A 318 -8.86 4.70 -10.36
C GLN A 318 -7.81 5.23 -9.37
N TRP A 319 -6.90 4.34 -8.99
CA TRP A 319 -5.94 4.54 -7.91
C TRP A 319 -4.51 4.36 -8.39
N VAL A 320 -3.62 5.20 -7.89
CA VAL A 320 -2.17 5.13 -8.12
C VAL A 320 -1.49 4.71 -6.82
N GLY A 321 -0.78 3.58 -6.83
CA GLY A 321 0.09 3.20 -5.74
C GLY A 321 1.15 4.27 -5.51
N THR A 322 1.29 4.72 -4.28
CA THR A 322 2.17 5.82 -3.90
C THR A 322 3.02 5.44 -2.68
N LEU A 323 4.33 5.63 -2.81
CA LEU A 323 5.26 5.59 -1.69
C LEU A 323 5.36 7.01 -1.11
N LEU A 324 4.93 7.19 0.14
CA LEU A 324 5.11 8.42 0.89
C LEU A 324 6.31 8.25 1.82
N VAL A 325 7.37 9.02 1.60
CA VAL A 325 8.54 9.08 2.48
C VAL A 325 8.54 10.44 3.18
N GLN A 326 8.40 10.44 4.51
CA GLN A 326 8.25 11.66 5.30
C GLN A 326 9.26 11.67 6.44
N GLY A 327 9.77 12.84 6.78
CA GLY A 327 10.66 13.02 7.92
C GLY A 327 11.17 14.45 8.02
N THR A 328 11.93 14.70 9.08
CA THR A 328 12.65 15.97 9.24
C THR A 328 14.07 15.82 8.73
N ASP A 329 14.50 16.72 7.85
CA ASP A 329 15.88 16.73 7.36
C ASP A 329 16.71 17.79 8.09
N ALA A 330 17.93 17.43 8.45
CA ALA A 330 18.92 18.37 8.98
C ALA A 330 19.40 19.33 7.90
N LYS A 331 19.34 18.91 6.63
CA LYS A 331 19.66 19.73 5.47
C LYS A 331 18.37 20.33 4.88
N PRO A 332 18.38 21.61 4.50
CA PRO A 332 17.20 22.27 3.94
C PRO A 332 16.82 21.78 2.52
N ASP A 333 17.60 20.88 1.92
CA ASP A 333 17.39 20.35 0.57
C ASP A 333 16.70 18.98 0.54
N CYS A 334 16.31 18.43 1.70
CA CYS A 334 15.65 17.13 1.83
C CYS A 334 16.47 15.94 1.26
N SER A 335 17.78 16.11 1.06
CA SER A 335 18.61 15.12 0.37
C SER A 335 18.73 13.77 1.10
N SER A 336 18.57 13.73 2.43
CA SER A 336 18.60 12.47 3.17
C SER A 336 17.36 11.62 2.88
N LEU A 337 16.18 12.25 2.79
CA LEU A 337 14.94 11.55 2.44
C LEU A 337 14.88 11.19 0.96
N LEU A 338 15.55 11.93 0.07
CA LEU A 338 15.67 11.53 -1.33
C LEU A 338 16.35 10.16 -1.47
N ALA A 339 17.43 9.90 -0.73
CA ALA A 339 18.11 8.61 -0.76
C ALA A 339 17.21 7.46 -0.25
N VAL A 340 16.40 7.72 0.79
CA VAL A 340 15.39 6.77 1.28
C VAL A 340 14.33 6.51 0.20
N THR A 341 13.87 7.55 -0.48
CA THR A 341 12.89 7.46 -1.56
C THR A 341 13.44 6.66 -2.75
N GLU A 342 14.69 6.88 -3.13
CA GLU A 342 15.37 6.12 -4.18
C GLU A 342 15.39 4.62 -3.86
N GLU A 343 15.72 4.26 -2.62
CA GLU A 343 15.76 2.87 -2.19
C GLU A 343 14.36 2.26 -2.10
N ALA A 344 13.37 2.98 -1.58
CA ALA A 344 11.98 2.51 -1.54
C ALA A 344 11.43 2.25 -2.96
N VAL A 345 11.70 3.15 -3.91
CA VAL A 345 11.34 2.97 -5.33
C VAL A 345 12.08 1.76 -5.93
N ARG A 346 13.36 1.57 -5.63
CA ARG A 346 14.12 0.40 -6.08
C ARG A 346 13.48 -0.90 -5.58
N ARG A 347 13.10 -0.96 -4.30
CA ARG A 347 12.43 -2.13 -3.71
C ARG A 347 11.09 -2.43 -4.37
N TYR A 348 10.31 -1.40 -4.68
CA TYR A 348 9.09 -1.58 -5.47
C TYR A 348 9.38 -2.11 -6.87
N GLN A 349 10.38 -1.56 -7.58
CA GLN A 349 10.72 -1.98 -8.94
C GLN A 349 11.20 -3.43 -9.04
N GLU A 350 11.88 -3.93 -8.00
CA GLU A 350 12.39 -5.30 -7.91
C GLU A 350 11.38 -6.32 -7.38
N ALA A 351 10.27 -5.85 -6.82
CA ALA A 351 9.19 -6.72 -6.35
C ALA A 351 8.51 -7.42 -7.53
N LYS A 352 8.32 -8.73 -7.36
CA LYS A 352 7.70 -9.62 -8.35
C LYS A 352 6.19 -9.67 -8.20
#